data_AF-A0A517W5J3-F1
#
_entry.id   AF-A0A517W5J3-F1
#
_cell.length_a   1.000
_cell.length_b   1.000
_cell.length_c   1.000
_cell.angle_alpha   90.00
_cell.angle_beta   90.00
_cell.angle_gamma   90.00
#
_symmetry.space_group_name_H-M   'P 1'
#
loop_
_entity.id
_entity.type
_entity.pdbx_description
1 polymer ?
#
loop_
_entity_poly.entity_id
_entity_poly.type
_entity_poly.pdbx_seq_one_letter_code
_entity_poly.pdbx_strand_id
1 'polypeptide(L)'
;MELEADIIDRLRDDFDEQQAPAAIAELVASGQTGRIARCIVHAAHGSMERLRELIKLAEIDYRDVIVAGEYDGRMNAVRELTVSFLIASPDDFWILPIADVADRHGFRLTALESRPATAGPFEYTSDRNEGLACFSNGTTDFAVQKQDREWSISAPGLDVRPFGLKNTYDEEGFGIQLDDYLSRNHTETGPL
;
A
#
# COMPACT_ATOMS: atom_id res chain seq x y z
N MET A 1 -19.67 8.95 0.39
CA MET A 1 -18.55 8.00 0.37
C MET A 1 -17.32 8.77 0.77
N GLU A 2 -16.52 8.24 1.69
CA GLU A 2 -15.32 8.90 2.19
C GLU A 2 -14.10 8.36 1.42
N LEU A 3 -13.19 9.25 1.02
CA LEU A 3 -11.91 8.86 0.42
C LEU A 3 -10.94 8.43 1.51
N GLU A 4 -10.06 7.49 1.17
CA GLU A 4 -8.98 7.06 2.05
C GLU A 4 -8.03 8.24 2.36
N ALA A 5 -7.56 8.30 3.61
CA ALA A 5 -6.76 9.43 4.10
C ALA A 5 -5.48 9.65 3.27
N ASP A 6 -4.83 8.58 2.83
CA ASP A 6 -3.61 8.67 2.01
C ASP A 6 -3.88 9.29 0.63
N ILE A 7 -5.08 9.08 0.06
CA ILE A 7 -5.52 9.73 -1.18
C ILE A 7 -5.76 11.22 -0.94
N ILE A 8 -6.39 11.59 0.17
CA ILE A 8 -6.63 12.99 0.53
C ILE A 8 -5.31 13.72 0.74
N ASP A 9 -4.38 13.11 1.48
CA ASP A 9 -3.06 13.69 1.74
C ASP A 9 -2.28 13.82 0.44
N ARG A 10 -2.30 12.80 -0.42
CA ARG A 10 -1.64 12.89 -1.73
C ARG A 10 -2.22 13.99 -2.62
N LEU A 11 -3.55 14.17 -2.63
CA LEU A 11 -4.19 15.25 -3.36
C LEU A 11 -3.78 16.63 -2.84
N ARG A 12 -3.57 16.78 -1.53
CA ARG A 12 -3.07 18.04 -0.93
C ARG A 12 -1.61 18.31 -1.26
N ASP A 13 -0.81 17.26 -1.40
CA ASP A 13 0.61 17.37 -1.72
C ASP A 13 0.84 17.66 -3.22
N ASP A 14 0.08 17.01 -4.10
CA ASP A 14 0.30 17.10 -5.55
C ASP A 14 -0.38 18.32 -6.19
N PHE A 15 -1.48 18.83 -5.62
CA PHE A 15 -2.22 19.99 -6.14
C PHE A 15 -1.95 21.23 -5.28
N ASP A 16 -2.01 22.41 -5.90
CA ASP A 16 -1.88 23.65 -5.13
C ASP A 16 -3.04 23.84 -4.12
N GLU A 17 -2.82 24.67 -3.09
CA GLU A 17 -3.80 24.92 -2.02
C GLU A 17 -5.19 25.37 -2.52
N GLN A 18 -5.25 26.00 -3.69
CA GLN A 18 -6.51 26.49 -4.27
C GLN A 18 -7.25 25.37 -5.02
N GLN A 19 -6.51 24.44 -5.64
CA GLN A 19 -7.02 23.35 -6.44
C GLN A 19 -7.31 22.10 -5.62
N ALA A 20 -6.54 21.80 -4.57
CA ALA A 20 -6.68 20.57 -3.79
C ALA A 20 -8.13 20.34 -3.28
N PRO A 21 -8.87 21.35 -2.74
CA PRO A 21 -10.26 21.15 -2.35
C PRO A 21 -11.18 20.76 -3.52
N ALA A 22 -10.94 21.32 -4.71
CA ALA A 22 -11.71 20.99 -5.91
C ALA A 22 -11.36 19.59 -6.43
N ALA A 23 -10.07 19.21 -6.42
CA ALA A 23 -9.61 17.88 -6.80
C ALA A 23 -10.22 16.80 -5.91
N ILE A 24 -10.23 17.02 -4.59
CA ILE A 24 -10.88 16.14 -3.61
C ILE A 24 -12.38 16.03 -3.92
N ALA A 25 -13.06 17.16 -4.11
CA ALA A 25 -14.51 17.17 -4.38
C ALA A 25 -14.86 16.40 -5.67
N GLU A 26 -14.08 16.56 -6.73
CA GLU A 26 -14.30 15.85 -7.99
C GLU A 26 -14.05 14.35 -7.86
N LEU A 27 -12.99 13.94 -7.17
CA LEU A 27 -12.72 12.52 -6.95
C LEU A 27 -13.79 11.88 -6.05
N VAL A 28 -14.24 12.56 -4.99
CA VAL A 28 -15.39 12.11 -4.15
C VAL A 28 -16.65 11.96 -5.01
N ALA A 29 -16.95 12.94 -5.87
CA ALA A 29 -18.13 12.92 -6.72
C ALA A 29 -18.09 11.79 -7.76
N SER A 30 -16.89 11.39 -8.21
CA SER A 30 -16.72 10.31 -9.18
C SER A 30 -17.05 8.92 -8.65
N GLY A 31 -17.09 8.72 -7.33
CA GLY A 31 -17.30 7.40 -6.75
C GLY A 31 -16.06 6.48 -6.78
N GLN A 32 -14.90 6.95 -7.26
CA GLN A 32 -13.67 6.16 -7.32
C GLN A 32 -12.97 6.14 -5.96
N THR A 33 -12.51 4.96 -5.54
CA THR A 33 -11.76 4.72 -4.29
C THR A 33 -10.63 3.70 -4.52
N GLY A 34 -9.86 3.41 -3.46
CA GLY A 34 -8.83 2.38 -3.45
C GLY A 34 -7.81 2.53 -4.58
N ARG A 35 -7.42 1.39 -5.19
CA ARG A 35 -6.43 1.34 -6.27
C ARG A 35 -6.73 2.30 -7.41
N ILE A 36 -7.98 2.39 -7.85
CA ILE A 36 -8.36 3.21 -9.00
C ILE A 36 -8.18 4.69 -8.68
N ALA A 37 -8.66 5.14 -7.51
CA ALA A 37 -8.46 6.52 -7.08
C ALA A 37 -6.97 6.86 -6.91
N ARG A 38 -6.16 5.97 -6.33
CA ARG A 38 -4.71 6.18 -6.24
C ARG A 38 -4.05 6.30 -7.61
N CYS A 39 -4.42 5.44 -8.56
CA CYS A 39 -3.93 5.51 -9.94
C CYS A 39 -4.32 6.82 -10.62
N ILE A 40 -5.57 7.27 -10.46
CA ILE A 40 -6.07 8.56 -10.97
C ILE A 40 -5.22 9.71 -10.41
N VAL A 41 -5.07 9.79 -9.08
CA VAL A 41 -4.34 10.87 -8.42
C VAL A 41 -2.88 10.90 -8.84
N HIS A 42 -2.22 9.74 -8.80
CA HIS A 42 -0.83 9.62 -9.19
C HIS A 42 -0.59 10.05 -10.65
N ALA A 43 -1.42 9.55 -11.58
CA ALA A 43 -1.28 9.86 -12.99
C ALA A 43 -1.75 11.27 -13.37
N ALA A 44 -2.53 11.94 -12.51
CA ALA A 44 -2.93 13.34 -12.69
C ALA A 44 -1.77 14.31 -12.45
N HIS A 45 -0.84 13.98 -11.55
CA HIS A 45 0.36 14.76 -11.24
C HIS A 45 0.05 16.26 -11.02
N GLY A 46 -0.95 16.54 -10.19
CA GLY A 46 -1.38 17.90 -9.85
C GLY A 46 -2.19 18.64 -10.93
N SER A 47 -2.50 18.02 -12.07
CA SER A 47 -3.29 18.65 -13.13
C SER A 47 -4.79 18.35 -13.00
N MET A 48 -5.60 19.39 -12.79
CA MET A 48 -7.07 19.28 -12.75
C MET A 48 -7.67 18.78 -14.07
N GLU A 49 -7.09 19.18 -15.21
CA GLU A 49 -7.51 18.67 -16.52
C GLU A 49 -7.28 17.17 -16.60
N ARG A 50 -6.08 16.73 -16.22
CA ARG A 50 -5.69 15.33 -16.27
C ARG A 50 -6.49 14.47 -15.28
N LEU A 51 -6.77 14.99 -14.08
CA LEU A 51 -7.63 14.35 -13.09
C LEU A 51 -9.01 14.01 -13.68
N ARG A 52 -9.65 14.99 -14.31
CA ARG A 52 -10.99 14.83 -14.94
C ARG A 52 -10.97 13.84 -16.09
N GLU A 53 -9.91 13.87 -16.90
CA GLU A 53 -9.72 12.89 -17.98
C GLU A 53 -9.62 11.48 -17.43
N LEU A 54 -8.82 11.27 -16.37
CA LEU A 54 -8.61 9.96 -15.75
C LEU A 54 -9.86 9.45 -15.05
N ILE A 55 -10.64 10.32 -14.40
CA ILE A 55 -11.95 9.97 -13.85
C ILE A 55 -12.88 9.43 -14.95
N LYS A 56 -13.01 10.15 -16.07
CA LYS A 56 -13.81 9.70 -17.21
C LYS A 56 -13.29 8.41 -17.83
N LEU A 57 -11.96 8.25 -17.88
CA LEU A 57 -11.34 7.04 -18.39
C LEU A 57 -11.66 5.84 -17.49
N ALA A 58 -11.65 6.02 -16.16
CA ALA A 58 -12.01 4.98 -15.20
C ALA A 58 -13.46 4.50 -15.36
N GLU A 59 -14.38 5.40 -15.72
CA GLU A 59 -15.78 5.06 -15.99
C GLU A 59 -15.95 4.20 -17.25
N ILE A 60 -15.06 4.34 -18.24
CA ILE A 60 -15.07 3.57 -19.49
C ILE A 60 -14.35 2.24 -19.29
N ASP A 61 -13.09 2.30 -18.84
CA ASP A 61 -12.24 1.15 -18.54
C ASP A 61 -11.19 1.52 -17.48
N TYR A 62 -11.43 1.10 -16.25
CA TYR A 62 -10.53 1.34 -15.13
C TYR A 62 -9.11 0.78 -15.34
N ARG A 63 -8.94 -0.22 -16.22
CA ARG A 63 -7.63 -0.82 -16.52
C ARG A 63 -6.69 0.19 -17.16
N ASP A 64 -7.19 1.12 -17.96
CA ASP A 64 -6.36 2.14 -18.59
C ASP A 64 -5.78 3.11 -17.56
N VAL A 65 -6.52 3.36 -16.47
CA VAL A 65 -6.02 4.19 -15.37
C VAL A 65 -5.00 3.42 -14.54
N ILE A 66 -5.20 2.11 -14.32
CA ILE A 66 -4.17 1.25 -13.69
C ILE A 66 -2.88 1.29 -14.52
N VAL A 67 -2.97 1.14 -15.85
CA VAL A 67 -1.80 1.23 -16.73
C VAL A 67 -1.11 2.60 -16.62
N ALA A 68 -1.88 3.69 -16.63
CA ALA A 68 -1.34 5.04 -16.48
C ALA A 68 -0.70 5.29 -15.09
N GLY A 69 -1.26 4.67 -14.05
CA GLY A 69 -0.80 4.80 -12.68
C GLY A 69 0.43 3.96 -12.37
N GLU A 70 0.49 2.71 -12.84
CA GLU A 70 1.44 1.71 -12.32
C GLU A 70 2.49 1.24 -13.31
N TYR A 71 2.34 1.53 -14.60
CA TYR A 71 3.20 0.97 -15.64
C TYR A 71 3.98 2.06 -16.41
N ASP A 72 5.16 1.70 -16.90
CA ASP A 72 5.91 2.52 -17.85
C ASP A 72 5.45 2.32 -19.31
N GLY A 73 6.01 3.11 -20.24
CA GLY A 73 5.70 2.99 -21.67
C GLY A 73 6.13 1.68 -22.33
N ARG A 74 6.79 0.77 -21.61
CA ARG A 74 7.16 -0.58 -22.03
C ARG A 74 6.33 -1.65 -21.33
N MET A 75 5.29 -1.26 -20.58
CA MET A 75 4.45 -2.16 -19.79
C MET A 75 5.19 -2.89 -18.66
N ASN A 76 6.27 -2.30 -18.12
CA ASN A 76 6.84 -2.75 -16.86
C ASN A 76 6.11 -2.10 -15.70
N ALA A 77 5.76 -2.88 -14.67
CA ALA A 77 5.27 -2.33 -13.42
C ALA A 77 6.38 -1.52 -12.73
N VAL A 78 6.09 -0.28 -12.39
CA VAL A 78 7.03 0.66 -11.74
C VAL A 78 6.56 1.13 -10.37
N ARG A 79 5.32 0.80 -9.98
CA ARG A 79 4.75 1.01 -8.65
C ARG A 79 3.55 0.09 -8.45
N GLU A 80 3.05 -0.02 -7.23
CA GLU A 80 1.82 -0.77 -6.93
C GLU A 80 0.93 0.05 -5.99
N LEU A 81 -0.22 0.48 -6.50
CA LEU A 81 -1.10 1.42 -5.83
C LEU A 81 -2.33 0.71 -5.25
N THR A 82 -2.31 -0.62 -5.11
CA THR A 82 -3.41 -1.38 -4.50
C THR A 82 -3.74 -0.88 -3.09
N VAL A 83 -2.72 -0.64 -2.24
CA VAL A 83 -2.91 -0.31 -0.82
C VAL A 83 -2.29 1.01 -0.36
N SER A 84 -1.28 1.54 -1.05
CA SER A 84 -0.54 2.73 -0.60
C SER A 84 0.23 3.41 -1.73
N PHE A 85 0.47 4.73 -1.61
CA PHE A 85 1.44 5.45 -2.45
C PHE A 85 2.91 5.17 -2.09
N LEU A 86 3.17 4.50 -0.96
CA LEU A 86 4.55 4.23 -0.49
C LEU A 86 5.23 3.08 -1.25
N ILE A 87 4.49 2.19 -1.90
CA ILE A 87 5.05 1.15 -2.78
C ILE A 87 5.31 1.77 -4.16
N ALA A 88 6.26 2.71 -4.18
CA ALA A 88 6.44 3.68 -5.25
C ALA A 88 7.42 3.23 -6.34
N SER A 89 8.14 2.13 -6.10
CA SER A 89 9.15 1.58 -7.00
C SER A 89 9.19 0.05 -6.97
N PRO A 90 9.79 -0.61 -7.97
CA PRO A 90 10.01 -2.06 -7.94
C PRO A 90 10.82 -2.55 -6.73
N ASP A 91 11.65 -1.68 -6.16
CA ASP A 91 12.45 -1.98 -4.97
C ASP A 91 11.59 -2.17 -3.72
N ASP A 92 10.34 -1.70 -3.74
CA ASP A 92 9.37 -1.77 -2.65
C ASP A 92 8.44 -2.98 -2.74
N PHE A 93 8.44 -3.70 -3.87
CA PHE A 93 7.47 -4.76 -4.14
C PHE A 93 7.59 -5.95 -3.18
N TRP A 94 8.69 -6.05 -2.45
CA TRP A 94 8.89 -7.07 -1.44
C TRP A 94 7.80 -7.05 -0.36
N ILE A 95 7.26 -5.87 0.02
CA ILE A 95 6.28 -5.80 1.13
C ILE A 95 4.84 -6.03 0.68
N LEU A 96 4.56 -6.04 -0.63
CA LEU A 96 3.20 -5.96 -1.16
C LEU A 96 2.23 -7.01 -0.55
N PRO A 97 2.55 -8.31 -0.51
CA PRO A 97 1.61 -9.31 0.01
C PRO A 97 1.26 -9.08 1.48
N ILE A 98 2.21 -8.55 2.25
CA ILE A 98 2.05 -8.27 3.67
C ILE A 98 1.25 -6.97 3.88
N ALA A 99 1.49 -5.97 3.03
CA ALA A 99 0.70 -4.75 3.05
C ALA A 99 -0.78 -5.02 2.72
N ASP A 100 -1.05 -5.91 1.75
CA ASP A 100 -2.42 -6.36 1.44
C ASP A 100 -3.10 -7.06 2.62
N VAL A 101 -2.36 -7.92 3.35
CA VAL A 101 -2.87 -8.55 4.57
C VAL A 101 -3.21 -7.49 5.62
N ALA A 102 -2.28 -6.59 5.90
CA ALA A 102 -2.47 -5.53 6.90
C ALA A 102 -3.67 -4.62 6.56
N ASP A 103 -3.83 -4.26 5.28
CA ASP A 103 -4.91 -3.40 4.79
C ASP A 103 -6.30 -4.00 5.05
N ARG A 104 -6.46 -5.31 4.83
CA ARG A 104 -7.72 -6.03 5.12
C ARG A 104 -8.10 -5.98 6.61
N HIS A 105 -7.13 -5.77 7.49
CA HIS A 105 -7.32 -5.62 8.95
C HIS A 105 -7.35 -4.16 9.40
N GLY A 106 -7.45 -3.21 8.46
CA GLY A 106 -7.58 -1.78 8.76
C GLY A 106 -6.26 -1.09 9.13
N PHE A 107 -5.12 -1.74 8.90
CA PHE A 107 -3.81 -1.13 9.09
C PHE A 107 -3.31 -0.52 7.77
N ARG A 108 -2.83 0.71 7.83
CA ARG A 108 -2.21 1.42 6.69
C ARG A 108 -0.69 1.36 6.81
N LEU A 109 -0.01 1.21 5.68
CA LEU A 109 1.43 1.38 5.59
C LEU A 109 1.77 2.87 5.79
N THR A 110 2.55 3.19 6.82
CA THR A 110 2.89 4.57 7.22
C THR A 110 4.36 4.94 6.96
N ALA A 111 5.23 3.94 6.88
CA ALA A 111 6.63 4.14 6.48
C ALA A 111 7.16 2.88 5.80
N LEU A 112 8.09 3.06 4.86
CA LEU A 112 8.75 1.98 4.14
C LEU A 112 10.20 2.37 3.86
N GLU A 113 11.12 1.49 4.24
CA GLU A 113 12.53 1.56 3.88
C GLU A 113 12.92 0.27 3.15
N SER A 114 13.42 0.41 1.93
CA SER A 114 13.82 -0.71 1.08
C SER A 114 15.31 -0.63 0.77
N ARG A 115 15.97 -1.78 0.71
CA ARG A 115 17.38 -1.93 0.30
C ARG A 115 17.59 -3.24 -0.45
N PRO A 116 18.66 -3.38 -1.25
CA PRO A 116 19.01 -4.67 -1.83
C PRO A 116 19.23 -5.73 -0.75
N ALA A 117 18.71 -6.93 -0.97
CA ALA A 117 18.86 -8.06 -0.06
C ALA A 117 20.32 -8.53 0.04
N THR A 118 20.73 -8.93 1.24
CA THR A 118 22.13 -9.31 1.52
C THR A 118 22.43 -10.80 1.39
N ALA A 119 21.41 -11.67 1.30
CA ALA A 119 21.55 -13.12 1.20
C ALA A 119 20.72 -13.73 0.05
N GLY A 120 21.32 -14.64 -0.73
CA GLY A 120 20.72 -15.32 -1.88
C GLY A 120 20.87 -16.86 -1.83
N PRO A 121 20.31 -17.61 -2.81
CA PRO A 121 19.90 -17.18 -4.16
C PRO A 121 18.51 -16.49 -4.20
N PHE A 122 18.34 -15.61 -5.21
CA PHE A 122 17.10 -14.85 -5.45
C PHE A 122 16.29 -15.52 -6.55
N GLU A 123 15.08 -15.98 -6.22
CA GLU A 123 14.19 -16.65 -7.17
C GLU A 123 13.17 -15.67 -7.76
N TYR A 124 12.75 -14.66 -6.99
CA TYR A 124 11.75 -13.67 -7.38
C TYR A 124 12.29 -12.23 -7.26
N THR A 125 11.67 -11.27 -7.96
CA THR A 125 12.03 -9.85 -7.87
C THR A 125 11.80 -9.29 -6.48
N SER A 126 10.75 -9.74 -5.79
CA SER A 126 10.47 -9.43 -4.38
C SER A 126 11.57 -9.91 -3.42
N ASP A 127 12.37 -10.89 -3.81
CA ASP A 127 13.50 -11.40 -3.01
C ASP A 127 14.80 -10.63 -3.23
N ARG A 128 14.85 -9.75 -4.24
CA ARG A 128 16.02 -8.91 -4.49
C ARG A 128 16.15 -7.77 -3.50
N ASN A 129 15.07 -7.45 -2.79
CA ASN A 129 15.00 -6.35 -1.85
C ASN A 129 14.46 -6.82 -0.51
N GLU A 130 14.84 -6.10 0.52
CA GLU A 130 14.49 -6.35 1.92
C GLU A 130 14.39 -4.99 2.63
N GLY A 131 13.93 -4.97 3.88
CA GLY A 131 13.75 -3.70 4.55
C GLY A 131 12.82 -3.73 5.75
N LEU A 132 12.31 -2.55 6.08
CA LEU A 132 11.42 -2.30 7.22
C LEU A 132 10.18 -1.56 6.73
N ALA A 133 9.01 -2.07 7.11
CA ALA A 133 7.72 -1.47 6.82
C ALA A 133 6.95 -1.27 8.12
N CYS A 134 6.40 -0.08 8.33
CA CYS A 134 5.62 0.28 9.51
C CYS A 134 4.15 0.42 9.16
N PHE A 135 3.29 -0.11 10.01
CA PHE A 135 1.85 -0.16 9.82
C PHE A 135 1.13 0.40 11.04
N SER A 136 0.02 1.10 10.82
CA SER A 136 -0.81 1.68 11.89
C SER A 136 -2.29 1.64 11.54
N ASN A 137 -3.13 1.40 12.55
CA ASN A 137 -4.58 1.64 12.47
C ASN A 137 -5.01 2.88 13.29
N GLY A 138 -4.05 3.73 13.70
CA GLY A 138 -4.26 4.91 14.53
C GLY A 138 -4.29 4.62 16.04
N THR A 139 -4.40 3.37 16.46
CA THR A 139 -4.36 2.95 17.88
C THR A 139 -3.21 2.00 18.17
N THR A 140 -2.96 1.07 17.25
CA THR A 140 -1.88 0.08 17.33
C THR A 140 -0.94 0.28 16.15
N ASP A 141 0.35 0.18 16.44
CA ASP A 141 1.40 0.18 15.45
C ASP A 141 2.15 -1.15 15.49
N PHE A 142 2.60 -1.60 14.32
CA PHE A 142 3.58 -2.68 14.22
C PHE A 142 4.53 -2.44 13.06
N ALA A 143 5.68 -3.08 13.08
CA ALA A 143 6.64 -3.06 11.99
C ALA A 143 6.95 -4.48 11.54
N VAL A 144 7.02 -4.67 10.22
CA VAL A 144 7.48 -5.90 9.58
C VAL A 144 8.86 -5.65 9.00
N GLN A 145 9.78 -6.56 9.28
CA GLN A 145 11.11 -6.54 8.72
C GLN A 145 11.32 -7.79 7.87
N LYS A 146 11.86 -7.60 6.67
CA LYS A 146 12.51 -8.65 5.87
C LYS A 146 14.01 -8.41 5.95
N GLN A 147 14.78 -9.41 6.38
CA GLN A 147 16.24 -9.35 6.39
C GLN A 147 16.81 -10.76 6.18
N ASP A 148 17.75 -10.93 5.24
CA ASP A 148 18.38 -12.22 4.97
C ASP A 148 17.37 -13.36 4.72
N ARG A 149 16.29 -13.03 3.98
CA ARG A 149 15.11 -13.89 3.69
C ARG A 149 14.23 -14.21 4.89
N GLU A 150 14.55 -13.66 6.04
CA GLU A 150 13.81 -13.84 7.27
C GLU A 150 12.78 -12.72 7.43
N TRP A 151 11.54 -13.11 7.67
CA TRP A 151 10.45 -12.23 8.01
C TRP A 151 10.24 -12.22 9.52
N SER A 152 10.05 -11.02 10.05
CA SER A 152 9.71 -10.82 11.45
C SER A 152 8.77 -9.65 11.63
N ILE A 153 7.96 -9.72 12.69
CA ILE A 153 7.14 -8.61 13.15
C ILE A 153 7.62 -8.13 14.52
N SER A 154 7.53 -6.83 14.73
CA SER A 154 7.68 -6.19 16.03
C SER A 154 6.47 -5.31 16.29
N ALA A 155 5.85 -5.46 17.45
CA ALA A 155 4.72 -4.64 17.87
C ALA A 155 4.92 -4.26 19.35
N PRO A 156 4.75 -2.98 19.73
CA PRO A 156 4.86 -2.58 21.12
C PRO A 156 3.87 -3.35 22.01
N GLY A 157 4.39 -4.03 23.04
CA GLY A 157 3.55 -4.67 24.07
C GLY A 157 2.86 -5.98 23.66
N LEU A 158 3.11 -6.53 22.47
CA LEU A 158 2.49 -7.78 22.01
C LEU A 158 3.50 -8.92 21.90
N ASP A 159 3.15 -10.09 22.46
CA ASP A 159 3.94 -11.31 22.28
C ASP A 159 3.50 -12.03 21.00
N VAL A 160 4.28 -11.87 19.94
CA VAL A 160 4.03 -12.44 18.61
C VAL A 160 4.57 -13.87 18.46
N ARG A 161 5.34 -14.36 19.44
CA ARG A 161 5.94 -15.71 19.41
C ARG A 161 4.92 -16.85 19.26
N PRO A 162 3.73 -16.82 19.89
CA PRO A 162 2.75 -17.90 19.76
C PRO A 162 2.24 -18.12 18.34
N PHE A 163 2.39 -17.13 17.47
CA PHE A 163 1.88 -17.15 16.09
C PHE A 163 2.94 -17.57 15.06
N GLY A 164 4.17 -17.86 15.49
CA GLY A 164 5.26 -18.22 14.58
C GLY A 164 5.82 -17.04 13.78
N LEU A 165 5.43 -15.80 14.08
CA LEU A 165 5.78 -14.58 13.34
C LEU A 165 7.23 -14.07 13.57
N LYS A 166 8.11 -14.96 14.01
CA LYS A 166 9.53 -14.67 14.20
C LYS A 166 10.35 -15.77 13.55
N ASN A 167 11.28 -15.36 12.69
CA ASN A 167 12.15 -16.22 11.92
C ASN A 167 11.43 -17.07 10.86
N THR A 168 10.49 -16.46 10.12
CA THR A 168 9.78 -17.14 9.02
C THR A 168 10.53 -16.89 7.71
N TYR A 169 10.95 -17.96 7.03
CA TYR A 169 11.71 -17.87 5.76
C TYR A 169 10.83 -17.94 4.52
N ASP A 170 9.52 -18.01 4.73
CA ASP A 170 8.49 -18.16 3.70
C ASP A 170 7.51 -16.99 3.80
N GLU A 171 7.38 -16.23 2.70
CA GLU A 171 6.51 -15.07 2.61
C GLU A 171 5.03 -15.47 2.74
N GLU A 172 4.62 -16.56 2.08
CA GLU A 172 3.24 -17.03 2.12
C GLU A 172 2.86 -17.47 3.53
N GLY A 173 3.70 -18.30 4.15
CA GLY A 173 3.53 -18.73 5.54
C GLY A 173 3.51 -17.56 6.53
N PHE A 174 4.38 -16.55 6.36
CA PHE A 174 4.37 -15.36 7.19
C PHE A 174 3.07 -14.56 7.02
N GLY A 175 2.59 -14.38 5.79
CA GLY A 175 1.33 -13.72 5.50
C GLY A 175 0.12 -14.41 6.14
N ILE A 176 0.05 -15.74 6.09
CA ILE A 176 -1.01 -16.53 6.75
C ILE A 176 -0.96 -16.37 8.27
N GLN A 177 0.23 -16.44 8.87
CA GLN A 177 0.40 -16.25 10.31
C GLN A 177 0.03 -14.83 10.75
N LEU A 178 0.34 -13.83 9.91
CA LEU A 178 0.03 -12.44 10.19
C LEU A 178 -1.48 -12.22 10.14
N ASP A 179 -2.15 -12.78 9.12
CA ASP A 179 -3.59 -12.72 8.97
C ASP A 179 -4.31 -13.31 10.20
N ASP A 180 -3.87 -14.47 10.69
CA ASP A 180 -4.41 -15.09 11.91
C ASP A 180 -4.14 -14.23 13.16
N TYR A 181 -2.94 -13.68 13.28
CA TYR A 181 -2.58 -12.80 14.39
C TYR A 181 -3.44 -11.53 14.44
N LEU A 182 -3.59 -10.84 13.30
CA LEU A 182 -4.38 -9.62 13.21
C LEU A 182 -5.86 -9.92 13.42
N SER A 183 -6.37 -11.02 12.85
CA SER A 183 -7.75 -11.48 13.06
C SER A 183 -8.09 -11.70 14.52
N ARG A 184 -7.18 -12.24 15.34
CA ARG A 184 -7.46 -12.61 16.75
C ARG A 184 -7.19 -11.50 17.75
N ASN A 185 -6.27 -10.59 17.45
CA ASN A 185 -5.86 -9.54 18.39
C ASN A 185 -6.44 -8.16 18.07
N HIS A 186 -7.04 -7.99 16.88
CA HIS A 186 -7.56 -6.71 16.42
C HIS A 186 -9.00 -6.78 15.87
N THR A 187 -9.73 -7.88 16.09
CA THR A 187 -11.19 -7.87 15.95
C THR A 187 -11.84 -7.15 17.12
N GLU A 188 -12.02 -5.84 16.98
CA GLU A 188 -13.20 -5.09 17.50
C GLU A 188 -13.05 -3.60 17.16
N THR A 189 -13.62 -3.17 16.01
CA THR A 189 -14.41 -1.93 15.86
C THR A 189 -15.15 -1.98 14.51
N GLY A 190 -16.18 -2.82 14.41
CA GLY A 190 -17.23 -2.61 13.41
C GLY A 190 -18.20 -1.55 13.93
N PRO A 191 -18.74 -0.64 13.09
CA PRO A 191 -19.70 0.35 13.56
C PRO A 191 -20.99 -0.33 14.01
N LEU A 192 -21.49 0.10 15.18
CA LEU A 192 -22.85 -0.16 15.66
C LEU A 192 -23.90 0.43 14.72
#